data_AF-A0A6N4VJW3-F1
#
_entry.id   AF-A0A6N4VJW3-F1
#
_cell.length_a   1.000
_cell.length_b   1.000
_cell.length_c   1.000
_cell.angle_alpha   90.00
_cell.angle_beta   90.00
_cell.angle_gamma   90.00
#
_symmetry.space_group_name_H-M   'P 1'
#
loop_
_entity.id
_entity.type
_entity.pdbx_description
1 polymer ?
#
loop_
_entity_poly.entity_id
_entity_poly.type
_entity_poly.pdbx_seq_one_letter_code
_entity_poly.pdbx_strand_id
1 'polypeptide(L)'
;MTKVAIPESHIGIPAGAISQAYVRLRGAQQPDISVHHAHTDIARVTLTWGRILFTFFNTQAAQGVLEAFGAARQALAGLPDNLAPRDQQPYDGPAIGVDWTRRPPYAVTRREALTPDKRRTIRWVEVYMRPVTFQIVDLAAYRSAVEVLQLAHKTAAAVCLDGDQHRFDPTDASYRPTR
;
A
#
# COMPACT_ATOMS: atom_id res chain seq x y z
N MET A 1 7.72 -15.36 -34.12
CA MET A 1 6.96 -15.60 -32.87
C MET A 1 5.52 -15.86 -33.24
N THR A 2 5.03 -17.09 -33.06
CA THR A 2 3.66 -17.49 -33.38
C THR A 2 2.76 -17.15 -32.20
N LYS A 3 1.88 -16.15 -32.35
CA LYS A 3 0.92 -15.75 -31.31
C LYS A 3 -0.23 -16.76 -31.32
N VAL A 4 -0.31 -17.62 -30.31
CA VAL A 4 -1.45 -18.51 -30.11
C VAL A 4 -2.62 -17.65 -29.63
N ALA A 5 -3.69 -17.57 -30.41
CA ALA A 5 -4.91 -16.86 -30.03
C ALA A 5 -5.64 -17.65 -28.94
N ILE A 6 -6.07 -16.95 -27.87
CA ILE A 6 -6.89 -17.55 -26.81
C ILE A 6 -8.35 -17.54 -27.33
N PRO A 7 -9.03 -18.70 -27.44
CA PRO A 7 -10.42 -18.76 -27.89
C PRO A 7 -11.33 -18.01 -26.91
N GLU A 8 -12.34 -17.30 -27.42
CA GLU A 8 -13.29 -16.52 -26.59
C GLU A 8 -13.99 -17.37 -25.50
N SER A 9 -14.15 -18.68 -25.74
CA SER A 9 -14.70 -19.62 -24.76
C SER A 9 -13.86 -19.77 -23.48
N HIS A 10 -12.58 -19.38 -23.50
CA HIS A 10 -11.69 -19.36 -22.32
C HIS A 10 -11.71 -18.03 -21.56
N ILE A 11 -12.44 -17.01 -22.06
CA ILE A 11 -12.50 -15.67 -21.47
C ILE A 11 -13.64 -15.57 -20.42
N GLY A 12 -14.57 -16.53 -20.39
CA GLY A 12 -15.82 -16.44 -19.62
C GLY A 12 -15.69 -16.64 -18.10
N ILE A 13 -14.72 -17.42 -17.61
CA ILE A 13 -14.45 -17.59 -16.17
C ILE A 13 -12.93 -17.73 -15.99
N PRO A 14 -12.27 -16.86 -15.21
CA PRO A 14 -10.84 -16.99 -14.99
C PRO A 14 -10.53 -18.31 -14.27
N ALA A 15 -9.53 -19.04 -14.74
CA ALA A 15 -9.13 -20.35 -14.19
C ALA A 15 -8.65 -20.26 -12.72
N GLY A 16 -8.42 -19.05 -12.21
CA GLY A 16 -8.09 -18.77 -10.82
C GLY A 16 -8.33 -17.31 -10.49
N ALA A 17 -8.54 -17.00 -9.20
CA ALA A 17 -8.71 -15.64 -8.70
C ALA A 17 -7.61 -15.33 -7.68
N ILE A 18 -7.06 -14.11 -7.74
CA ILE A 18 -6.19 -13.60 -6.67
C ILE A 18 -7.09 -13.25 -5.49
N SER A 19 -7.16 -14.15 -4.50
CA SER A 19 -7.97 -13.95 -3.30
C SER A 19 -7.38 -12.88 -2.38
N GLN A 20 -6.05 -12.86 -2.28
CA GLN A 20 -5.30 -11.90 -1.48
C GLN A 20 -3.87 -11.80 -1.98
N ALA A 21 -3.34 -10.57 -2.02
CA ALA A 21 -1.93 -10.33 -2.28
C ALA A 21 -1.24 -9.88 -0.99
N TYR A 22 -0.05 -10.43 -0.72
CA TYR A 22 0.77 -10.02 0.41
C TYR A 22 1.97 -9.22 -0.10
N VAL A 23 2.12 -8.01 0.42
CA VAL A 23 3.26 -7.14 0.16
C VAL A 23 4.09 -7.09 1.43
N ARG A 24 5.37 -7.42 1.36
CA ARG A 24 6.27 -7.30 2.51
C ARG A 24 7.15 -6.06 2.38
N LEU A 25 7.06 -5.17 3.35
CA LEU A 25 7.80 -3.91 3.42
C LEU A 25 8.99 -4.06 4.35
N ARG A 26 10.18 -3.72 3.86
CA ARG A 26 11.46 -3.92 4.54
C ARG A 26 12.46 -2.83 4.16
N GLY A 27 13.17 -2.29 5.14
CA GLY A 27 14.14 -1.20 4.95
C GLY A 27 13.48 0.11 4.53
N ALA A 28 14.27 1.10 4.15
CA ALA A 28 13.74 2.38 3.65
C ALA A 28 13.04 2.19 2.29
N GLN A 29 11.90 2.86 2.12
CA GLN A 29 11.09 2.81 0.92
C GLN A 29 11.38 4.02 0.02
N GLN A 30 11.47 3.81 -1.29
CA GLN A 30 11.69 4.85 -2.29
C GLN A 30 10.52 4.86 -3.28
N PRO A 31 9.68 5.90 -3.27
CA PRO A 31 8.56 6.01 -4.20
C PRO A 31 8.88 6.92 -5.38
N ASP A 32 8.15 6.70 -6.48
CA ASP A 32 7.92 7.71 -7.49
C ASP A 32 6.45 8.11 -7.47
N ILE A 33 6.16 9.42 -7.53
CA ILE A 33 4.79 9.94 -7.58
C ILE A 33 4.60 10.69 -8.90
N SER A 34 3.49 10.41 -9.57
CA SER A 34 3.07 11.07 -10.80
C SER A 34 1.64 11.56 -10.67
N VAL A 35 1.32 12.65 -11.35
CA VAL A 35 -0.03 13.24 -11.38
C VAL A 35 -0.51 13.29 -12.82
N HIS A 36 -1.78 12.94 -13.02
CA HIS A 36 -2.43 13.04 -14.33
C HIS A 36 -3.74 13.82 -14.20
N HIS A 37 -4.02 14.68 -15.19
CA HIS A 37 -5.27 15.45 -15.31
C HIS A 37 -5.63 16.25 -14.04
N ALA A 38 -4.65 16.93 -13.45
CA ALA A 38 -4.84 17.72 -12.22
C ALA A 38 -6.00 18.73 -12.35
N HIS A 39 -6.76 18.91 -11.27
CA HIS A 39 -7.94 19.79 -11.18
C HIS A 39 -9.06 19.46 -12.18
N THR A 40 -9.20 18.18 -12.53
CA THR A 40 -10.34 17.67 -13.33
C THR A 40 -11.07 16.56 -12.58
N ASP A 41 -12.23 16.16 -13.09
CA ASP A 41 -13.03 15.04 -12.59
C ASP A 41 -12.36 13.66 -12.77
N ILE A 42 -11.36 13.58 -13.66
CA ILE A 42 -10.55 12.38 -13.93
C ILE A 42 -9.13 12.49 -13.37
N ALA A 43 -8.89 13.42 -12.44
CA ALA A 43 -7.60 13.57 -11.78
C ALA A 43 -7.18 12.25 -11.10
N ARG A 44 -5.92 11.86 -11.25
CA ARG A 44 -5.36 10.69 -10.56
C ARG A 44 -3.93 10.92 -10.11
N VAL A 45 -3.62 10.42 -8.92
CA VAL A 45 -2.26 10.38 -8.38
C VAL A 45 -1.77 8.95 -8.42
N THR A 46 -0.65 8.73 -9.08
CA THR A 46 -0.02 7.43 -9.19
C THR A 46 1.21 7.38 -8.30
N LEU A 47 1.29 6.37 -7.45
CA LEU A 47 2.43 6.08 -6.58
C LEU A 47 3.03 4.74 -7.02
N THR A 48 4.24 4.78 -7.55
CA THR A 48 5.05 3.59 -7.82
C THR A 48 5.93 3.34 -6.62
N TRP A 49 5.68 2.25 -5.92
CA TRP A 49 6.40 1.86 -4.72
C TRP A 49 7.00 0.47 -4.93
N GLY A 50 8.26 0.45 -5.38
CA GLY A 50 8.91 -0.77 -5.85
C GLY A 50 8.13 -1.38 -7.03
N ARG A 51 7.51 -2.54 -6.80
CA ARG A 51 6.71 -3.26 -7.82
C ARG A 51 5.19 -3.06 -7.66
N ILE A 52 4.80 -2.12 -6.83
CA ILE A 52 3.40 -1.84 -6.54
C ILE A 52 3.05 -0.51 -7.17
N LEU A 53 2.03 -0.52 -8.00
CA LEU A 53 1.46 0.67 -8.58
C LEU A 53 0.16 0.97 -7.86
N PHE A 54 0.12 2.06 -7.11
CA PHE A 54 -1.12 2.60 -6.55
C PHE A 54 -1.64 3.70 -7.45
N THR A 55 -2.93 3.65 -7.76
CA THR A 55 -3.64 4.75 -8.41
C THR A 55 -4.71 5.26 -7.46
N PHE A 56 -4.60 6.51 -7.05
CA PHE A 56 -5.63 7.19 -6.26
C PHE A 56 -6.47 8.07 -7.19
N PHE A 57 -7.78 7.83 -7.21
CA PHE A 57 -8.74 8.61 -8.02
C PHE A 57 -9.34 9.80 -7.27
N ASN A 58 -9.09 9.90 -5.96
CA ASN A 58 -9.56 10.98 -5.12
C ASN A 58 -8.73 11.07 -3.83
N THR A 59 -8.85 12.20 -3.14
CA THR A 59 -8.14 12.47 -1.87
C THR A 59 -8.66 11.56 -0.75
N GLN A 60 -9.96 11.27 -0.72
CA GLN A 60 -10.56 10.36 0.25
C GLN A 60 -9.90 8.97 0.28
N ALA A 61 -9.59 8.42 -0.89
CA ALA A 61 -8.92 7.14 -1.03
C ALA A 61 -7.48 7.20 -0.52
N ALA A 62 -6.72 8.22 -0.90
CA ALA A 62 -5.35 8.43 -0.43
C ALA A 62 -5.30 8.62 1.10
N GLN A 63 -6.22 9.43 1.65
CA GLN A 63 -6.37 9.63 3.08
C GLN A 63 -6.68 8.31 3.80
N GLY A 64 -7.59 7.49 3.26
CA GLY A 64 -7.96 6.20 3.84
C GLY A 64 -6.80 5.18 3.88
N VAL A 65 -5.98 5.12 2.82
CA VAL A 65 -4.78 4.27 2.82
C VAL A 65 -3.75 4.76 3.83
N LEU A 66 -3.50 6.07 3.90
CA LEU A 66 -2.59 6.65 4.89
C LEU A 66 -3.08 6.41 6.33
N GLU A 67 -4.39 6.53 6.57
CA GLU A 67 -5.01 6.25 7.87
C GLU A 67 -4.77 4.80 8.32
N ALA A 68 -4.91 3.84 7.40
CA ALA A 68 -4.67 2.43 7.70
C ALA A 68 -3.22 2.17 8.17
N PHE A 69 -2.25 2.83 7.54
CA PHE A 69 -0.86 2.80 7.99
C PHE A 69 -0.66 3.59 9.29
N GLY A 70 -1.32 4.73 9.48
CA GLY A 70 -1.31 5.48 10.73
C GLY A 70 -1.75 4.64 11.93
N ALA A 71 -2.82 3.86 11.76
CA ALA A 71 -3.33 2.94 12.79
C ALA A 71 -2.31 1.86 13.18
N ALA A 72 -1.42 1.46 12.27
CA ALA A 72 -0.40 0.44 12.53
C ALA A 72 0.62 0.88 13.59
N ARG A 73 0.75 2.18 13.87
CA ARG A 73 1.68 2.75 14.87
C ARG A 73 1.62 2.04 16.22
N GLN A 74 0.41 1.71 16.68
CA GLN A 74 0.19 1.09 18.00
C GLN A 74 0.68 -0.37 18.06
N ALA A 75 0.85 -1.04 16.92
CA ALA A 75 1.22 -2.45 16.84
C ALA A 75 2.73 -2.69 16.63
N LEU A 76 3.55 -1.64 16.49
CA LEU A 76 4.96 -1.74 16.09
C LEU A 76 5.92 -2.23 17.18
N ALA A 77 5.45 -2.33 18.43
CA ALA A 77 6.32 -2.63 19.57
C ALA A 77 7.09 -3.95 19.38
N GLY A 78 8.42 -3.90 19.43
CA GLY A 78 9.28 -5.07 19.28
C GLY A 78 9.56 -5.50 17.85
N LEU A 79 9.28 -4.64 16.86
CA LEU A 79 9.90 -4.73 15.55
C LEU A 79 11.35 -4.21 15.61
N PRO A 80 12.27 -4.77 14.80
CA PRO A 80 13.63 -4.24 14.66
C PRO A 80 13.63 -2.84 14.04
N ASP A 81 14.67 -2.06 14.32
CA ASP A 81 14.78 -0.68 13.83
C ASP A 81 14.92 -0.60 12.31
N ASN A 82 15.86 -1.36 11.75
CA ASN A 82 16.15 -1.34 10.32
C ASN A 82 16.71 -2.70 9.90
N LEU A 83 16.09 -3.33 8.91
CA LEU A 83 16.61 -4.53 8.29
C LEU A 83 17.17 -4.15 6.92
N ALA A 84 18.35 -4.67 6.58
CA ALA A 84 18.92 -4.50 5.24
C ALA A 84 17.87 -4.89 4.18
N PRO A 85 17.67 -4.08 3.12
CA PRO A 85 16.80 -4.44 2.01
C PRO A 85 17.12 -5.84 1.50
N ARG A 86 16.11 -6.58 1.01
CA ARG A 86 16.42 -7.82 0.28
C ARG A 86 16.99 -7.42 -1.08
N ASP A 87 18.01 -8.13 -1.54
CA ASP A 87 18.41 -8.09 -2.94
C ASP A 87 17.21 -8.53 -3.78
N GLN A 88 16.61 -7.58 -4.49
CA GLN A 88 15.54 -7.84 -5.46
C GLN A 88 16.13 -7.58 -6.84
N GLN A 89 16.32 -8.63 -7.63
CA GLN A 89 16.65 -8.42 -9.05
C GLN A 89 15.45 -7.75 -9.74
N PRO A 90 15.69 -6.84 -10.71
CA PRO A 90 14.62 -6.04 -11.33
C PRO A 90 13.48 -6.86 -11.95
N TYR A 91 13.75 -8.11 -12.31
CA TYR A 91 12.79 -9.01 -12.95
C TYR A 91 12.15 -10.03 -11.98
N ASP A 92 12.60 -10.07 -10.74
CA ASP A 92 12.22 -11.12 -9.80
C ASP A 92 10.94 -10.72 -9.05
N GLY A 93 9.83 -11.34 -9.45
CA GLY A 93 8.55 -11.27 -8.75
C GLY A 93 7.36 -10.87 -9.62
N PRO A 94 6.16 -10.82 -9.04
CA PRO A 94 4.97 -10.23 -9.64
C PRO A 94 4.90 -8.71 -9.37
N ALA A 95 4.31 -7.95 -10.30
CA ALA A 95 3.93 -6.55 -10.05
C ALA A 95 2.43 -6.49 -9.74
N ILE A 96 2.04 -5.59 -8.84
CA ILE A 96 0.65 -5.44 -8.39
C ILE A 96 0.19 -4.02 -8.68
N GLY A 97 -0.86 -3.87 -9.48
CA GLY A 97 -1.61 -2.62 -9.61
C GLY A 97 -2.79 -2.61 -8.66
N VAL A 98 -2.99 -1.50 -7.93
CA VAL A 98 -4.15 -1.30 -7.07
C VAL A 98 -4.76 0.06 -7.35
N ASP A 99 -6.00 0.02 -7.81
CA ASP A 99 -6.81 1.21 -8.07
C ASP A 99 -7.70 1.50 -6.86
N TRP A 100 -7.38 2.59 -6.16
CA TRP A 100 -8.11 3.06 -5.00
C TRP A 100 -9.13 4.12 -5.40
N THR A 101 -10.37 3.69 -5.52
CA THR A 101 -11.50 4.55 -5.91
C THR A 101 -12.27 5.11 -4.72
N ARG A 102 -12.02 4.58 -3.51
CA ARG A 102 -12.66 4.99 -2.26
C ARG A 102 -11.75 4.66 -1.07
N ARG A 103 -12.02 5.27 0.09
CA ARG A 103 -11.42 4.88 1.37
C ARG A 103 -11.58 3.38 1.60
N PRO A 104 -10.47 2.61 1.76
CA PRO A 104 -10.57 1.19 2.02
C PRO A 104 -10.93 0.91 3.48
N PRO A 105 -11.75 -0.12 3.76
CA PRO A 105 -11.80 -0.69 5.10
C PRO A 105 -10.43 -1.33 5.40
N TYR A 106 -9.98 -1.21 6.64
CA TYR A 106 -8.71 -1.78 7.05
C TYR A 106 -8.79 -2.51 8.39
N ALA A 107 -7.82 -3.38 8.61
CA ALA A 107 -7.55 -3.99 9.91
C ALA A 107 -6.04 -4.07 10.14
N VAL A 108 -5.63 -3.84 11.38
CA VAL A 108 -4.22 -3.95 11.80
C VAL A 108 -4.09 -5.17 12.71
N THR A 109 -3.14 -6.05 12.42
CA THR A 109 -2.90 -7.25 13.22
C THR A 109 -1.42 -7.43 13.48
N ARG A 110 -1.03 -7.63 14.74
CA ARG A 110 0.33 -8.03 15.10
C ARG A 110 0.49 -9.53 14.89
N ARG A 111 1.58 -9.94 14.25
CA ARG A 111 1.91 -11.34 13.98
C ARG A 111 3.30 -11.68 14.49
N GLU A 112 3.46 -12.94 14.87
CA GLU A 112 4.76 -13.52 15.15
C GLU A 112 4.81 -14.97 14.70
N ALA A 113 6.01 -15.45 14.41
CA ALA A 113 6.29 -16.84 14.10
C ALA A 113 7.71 -17.20 14.51
N LEU A 114 7.95 -18.48 14.80
CA LEU A 114 9.30 -18.99 14.95
C LEU A 114 9.95 -19.16 13.58
N THR A 115 11.25 -18.90 13.50
CA THR A 115 12.06 -19.27 12.34
C THR A 115 12.03 -20.80 12.15
N PRO A 116 12.27 -21.32 10.93
CA PRO A 116 12.25 -22.77 10.68
C PRO A 116 13.22 -23.57 11.58
N ASP A 117 14.35 -22.96 11.95
CA ASP A 117 15.34 -23.52 12.87
C ASP A 117 14.97 -23.38 14.37
N LYS A 118 13.81 -22.78 14.68
CA LYS A 118 13.28 -22.49 16.02
C LYS A 118 14.20 -21.65 16.91
N ARG A 119 15.21 -20.97 16.34
CA ARG A 119 16.18 -20.18 17.12
C ARG A 119 15.74 -18.75 17.39
N ARG A 120 14.81 -18.21 16.59
CA ARG A 120 14.39 -16.81 16.68
C ARG A 120 12.89 -16.68 16.49
N THR A 121 12.29 -15.71 17.17
CA THR A 121 10.92 -15.27 16.89
C THR A 121 10.98 -14.08 15.96
N ILE A 122 10.38 -14.22 14.77
CA ILE A 122 10.15 -13.10 13.85
C ILE A 122 8.81 -12.45 14.16
N ARG A 123 8.76 -11.13 14.12
CA ARG A 123 7.57 -10.31 14.38
C ARG A 123 7.32 -9.41 13.18
N TRP A 124 6.05 -9.18 12.87
CA TRP A 124 5.64 -8.23 11.84
C TRP A 124 4.24 -7.69 12.15
N VAL A 125 3.90 -6.56 11.55
CA VAL A 125 2.55 -6.00 11.60
C VAL A 125 1.90 -6.17 10.24
N GLU A 126 0.66 -6.60 10.21
CA GLU A 126 -0.16 -6.70 9.00
C GLU A 126 -1.16 -5.56 8.95
N VAL A 127 -1.15 -4.81 7.85
CA VAL A 127 -2.18 -3.84 7.50
C VAL A 127 -2.98 -4.43 6.35
N TYR A 128 -4.16 -4.95 6.68
CA TYR A 128 -5.08 -5.54 5.73
C TYR A 128 -5.94 -4.46 5.07
N MET A 129 -5.94 -4.38 3.75
CA MET A 129 -6.81 -3.52 2.94
C MET A 129 -7.18 -4.25 1.65
N ARG A 130 -8.29 -5.01 1.68
CA ARG A 130 -8.66 -5.93 0.58
C ARG A 130 -8.56 -5.25 -0.81
N PRO A 131 -7.82 -5.84 -1.78
CA PRO A 131 -7.27 -7.20 -1.79
C PRO A 131 -5.83 -7.35 -1.28
N VAL A 132 -5.19 -6.30 -0.77
CA VAL A 132 -3.75 -6.31 -0.42
C VAL A 132 -3.54 -6.26 1.09
N THR A 133 -2.59 -7.06 1.57
CA THR A 133 -2.12 -7.03 2.96
C THR A 133 -0.65 -6.64 3.00
N PHE A 134 -0.35 -5.56 3.70
CA PHE A 134 1.03 -5.08 3.89
C PHE A 134 1.62 -5.67 5.16
N GLN A 135 2.75 -6.35 5.04
CA GLN A 135 3.52 -6.91 6.15
C GLN A 135 4.72 -6.01 6.43
N ILE A 136 4.67 -5.29 7.54
CA ILE A 136 5.70 -4.35 7.99
C ILE A 136 6.62 -5.10 8.95
N VAL A 137 7.89 -5.26 8.56
CA VAL A 137 8.85 -6.10 9.31
C VAL A 137 9.89 -5.31 10.11
N ASP A 138 10.01 -4.00 9.91
CA ASP A 138 10.94 -3.12 10.62
C ASP A 138 10.41 -1.68 10.69
N LEU A 139 10.98 -0.88 11.61
CA LEU A 139 10.55 0.50 11.86
C LEU A 139 10.93 1.46 10.72
N ALA A 140 12.04 1.23 10.04
CA ALA A 140 12.45 2.03 8.88
C ALA A 140 11.43 1.92 7.72
N ALA A 141 10.94 0.71 7.46
CA ALA A 141 9.88 0.44 6.49
C ALA A 141 8.57 1.13 6.87
N TYR A 142 8.19 1.06 8.15
CA TYR A 142 7.00 1.76 8.64
C TYR A 142 7.09 3.27 8.42
N ARG A 143 8.17 3.90 8.91
CA ARG A 143 8.33 5.36 8.89
C ARG A 143 8.35 5.89 7.45
N SER A 144 9.18 5.28 6.60
CA SER A 144 9.25 5.68 5.20
C SER A 144 7.94 5.40 4.45
N ALA A 145 7.23 4.29 4.73
CA ALA A 145 5.90 4.06 4.16
C ALA A 145 4.90 5.16 4.53
N VAL A 146 4.87 5.59 5.79
CA VAL A 146 4.01 6.69 6.23
C VAL A 146 4.39 7.99 5.52
N GLU A 147 5.68 8.31 5.42
CA GLU A 147 6.16 9.51 4.71
C GLU A 147 5.77 9.50 3.22
N VAL A 148 5.94 8.36 2.54
CA VAL A 148 5.49 8.14 1.15
C VAL A 148 4.00 8.40 1.01
N LEU A 149 3.20 7.84 1.90
CA LEU A 149 1.74 7.95 1.85
C LEU A 149 1.25 9.35 2.25
N GLN A 150 1.95 10.04 3.14
CA GLN A 150 1.72 11.46 3.45
C GLN A 150 1.98 12.33 2.22
N LEU A 151 3.05 12.06 1.48
CA LEU A 151 3.33 12.78 0.23
C LEU A 151 2.25 12.51 -0.82
N ALA A 152 1.82 11.25 -1.00
CA ALA A 152 0.73 10.90 -1.90
C ALA A 152 -0.60 11.55 -1.51
N HIS A 153 -0.94 11.56 -0.21
CA HIS A 153 -2.14 12.21 0.31
C HIS A 153 -2.12 13.72 0.12
N LYS A 154 -1.02 14.40 0.47
CA LYS A 154 -0.86 15.84 0.23
C LYS A 154 -0.94 16.18 -1.26
N THR A 155 -0.35 15.34 -2.11
CA THR A 155 -0.43 15.50 -3.56
C THR A 155 -1.88 15.35 -4.04
N ALA A 156 -2.60 14.31 -3.60
CA ALA A 156 -4.00 14.11 -3.93
C ALA A 156 -4.86 15.30 -3.47
N ALA A 157 -4.66 15.77 -2.25
CA ALA A 157 -5.37 16.92 -1.71
C ALA A 157 -5.15 18.22 -2.51
N ALA A 158 -3.99 18.35 -3.17
CA ALA A 158 -3.68 19.49 -4.01
C ALA A 158 -4.30 19.38 -5.42
N VAL A 159 -4.52 18.18 -5.95
CA VAL A 159 -4.84 17.98 -7.38
C VAL A 159 -6.25 17.44 -7.64
N CYS A 160 -6.86 16.75 -6.67
CA CYS A 160 -8.20 16.19 -6.79
C CYS A 160 -9.26 17.18 -6.31
N LEU A 161 -10.45 17.13 -6.91
CA LEU A 161 -11.55 18.08 -6.60
C LEU A 161 -12.11 17.95 -5.17
N ASP A 162 -11.93 16.80 -4.53
CA ASP A 162 -12.34 16.54 -3.15
C ASP A 162 -11.28 16.93 -2.10
N GLY A 163 -10.16 17.52 -2.54
CA GLY A 163 -8.99 17.78 -1.71
C GLY A 163 -9.27 18.57 -0.44
N ASP A 164 -10.03 19.66 -0.55
CA ASP A 164 -10.38 20.50 0.60
C ASP A 164 -11.16 19.77 1.70
N GLN A 165 -11.98 18.79 1.32
CA GLN A 165 -12.79 18.01 2.26
C GLN A 165 -11.95 16.97 3.00
N HIS A 166 -10.83 16.54 2.41
CA HIS A 166 -10.03 15.40 2.88
C HIS A 166 -8.55 15.75 3.16
N ARG A 167 -8.20 17.03 3.28
CA ARG A 167 -6.81 17.50 3.47
C ARG A 167 -6.18 17.20 4.84
N PHE A 168 -6.98 16.84 5.85
CA PHE A 168 -6.45 16.59 7.20
C PHE A 168 -5.59 15.33 7.24
N ASP A 169 -4.39 15.43 7.84
CA ASP A 169 -3.45 14.32 8.00
C ASP A 169 -4.03 13.29 8.99
N PRO A 170 -4.32 12.05 8.55
CA PRO A 170 -4.91 11.03 9.40
C PRO A 170 -3.90 10.38 10.37
N THR A 171 -2.62 10.74 10.29
CA THR A 171 -1.58 10.29 11.23
C THR A 171 -1.41 11.21 12.43
N ASP A 172 -2.02 12.39 12.40
CA ASP A 172 -2.06 13.33 13.53
C ASP A 172 -2.88 12.73 14.69
N ALA A 173 -2.39 12.89 15.92
CA ALA A 173 -3.06 12.40 17.12
C ALA A 173 -4.46 13.03 17.33
N SER A 174 -4.67 14.23 16.81
CA SER A 174 -5.94 14.96 16.85
C SER A 174 -6.94 14.52 15.78
N TYR A 175 -6.52 13.69 14.81
CA TYR A 175 -7.40 13.25 13.74
C TYR A 175 -8.59 12.46 14.27
N ARG A 176 -9.77 12.75 13.70
CA ARG A 176 -11.01 12.03 13.93
C ARG A 176 -11.59 11.67 12.57
N PRO A 177 -11.77 10.39 12.26
CA PRO A 177 -12.39 9.99 10.99
C PRO A 177 -13.79 10.59 10.91
N THR A 178 -14.08 11.30 9.83
CA THR A 178 -15.46 11.63 9.45
C THR A 178 -16.16 10.31 9.09
N ARG A 179 -17.26 10.02 9.82
CA ARG A 179 -18.11 8.85 9.61
C ARG A 179 -18.85 8.93 8.28
#